data_AF-A0A453KAA8-F1
#
_entry.id   AF-A0A453KAA8-F1
#
_cell.length_a   1.000
_cell.length_b   1.000
_cell.length_c   1.000
_cell.angle_alpha   90.00
_cell.angle_beta   90.00
_cell.angle_gamma   90.00
#
_symmetry.space_group_name_H-M   'P 1'
#
loop_
_entity.id
_entity.type
_entity.pdbx_description
1 polymer ?
#
loop_
_entity_poly.entity_id
_entity_poly.type
_entity_poly.pdbx_seq_one_letter_code
_entity_poly.pdbx_strand_id
1 'polypeptide(L)'
;LQPLVDRTAGCLPFWKAHLMNCAGRLALVKSVLGMIPIHQLLVFAPPQKILRQFKKIHRDFLWAGRAAANGGHCHVNWRRVCCPLPLGGQGVQDLQRTGLALRLRWLWFSRTDDTHAWSGLDLQFSMEERAIFFASTYMMIGDGLTAKFREDRWIDGRSISEIAPLLYACIPKRRRKHMTVAEGLQDQGWARDIQRILGVHEIGQYLMLWQKLEGLTLTEEPDRLIWKWTSSGVYTAQSCYRLLLWLRVL
;
A
#
# COMPACT_ATOMS: atom_id res chain seq x y z
N LEU A 1 -12.00 15.41 -11.41
CA LEU A 1 -11.03 14.71 -12.30
C LEU A 1 -11.33 14.87 -13.80
N GLN A 2 -12.58 15.11 -14.23
CA GLN A 2 -12.89 15.22 -15.68
C GLN A 2 -12.01 16.23 -16.44
N PRO A 3 -11.73 17.45 -15.92
CA PRO A 3 -10.85 18.40 -16.61
C PRO A 3 -9.41 17.89 -16.84
N LEU A 4 -8.93 16.95 -16.02
CA LEU A 4 -7.61 16.34 -16.19
C LEU A 4 -7.62 15.28 -17.28
N VAL A 5 -8.72 14.54 -17.41
CA VAL A 5 -8.94 13.62 -18.53
C VAL A 5 -8.94 14.43 -19.83
N ASP A 6 -9.68 15.54 -19.84
CA ASP A 6 -9.75 16.42 -21.01
C ASP A 6 -8.38 17.05 -21.33
N ARG A 7 -7.62 17.44 -20.29
CA ARG A 7 -6.22 17.87 -20.44
C ARG A 7 -5.33 16.78 -21.05
N THR A 8 -5.42 15.53 -20.56
CA THR A 8 -4.65 14.43 -21.16
C THR A 8 -5.04 14.15 -22.61
N ALA A 9 -6.32 14.27 -22.95
CA ALA A 9 -6.78 14.17 -24.33
C ALA A 9 -6.27 15.35 -25.18
N GLY A 10 -6.16 16.55 -24.60
CA GLY A 10 -5.72 17.78 -25.24
C GLY A 10 -4.21 17.92 -25.47
N CYS A 11 -3.37 17.26 -24.66
CA CYS A 11 -1.90 17.36 -24.74
C CYS A 11 -1.28 16.82 -26.05
N LEU A 12 -2.07 16.22 -26.95
CA LEU A 12 -1.58 15.55 -28.16
C LEU A 12 -2.15 16.21 -29.43
N PRO A 13 -1.40 17.11 -30.08
CA PRO A 13 -1.81 17.67 -31.37
C PRO A 13 -1.89 16.60 -32.47
N PHE A 14 -2.86 16.74 -33.37
CA PHE A 14 -3.30 15.72 -34.33
C PHE A 14 -2.18 15.23 -35.27
N TRP A 15 -1.34 16.15 -35.76
CA TRP A 15 -0.26 15.87 -36.70
C TRP A 15 0.91 15.10 -36.06
N LYS A 16 1.20 15.35 -34.77
CA LYS A 16 2.32 14.72 -34.05
C LYS A 16 2.07 13.22 -33.81
N ALA A 17 0.81 12.81 -33.64
CA ALA A 17 0.48 11.40 -33.43
C ALA A 17 0.61 10.53 -34.70
N HIS A 18 0.37 11.12 -35.88
CA HIS A 18 0.43 10.41 -37.17
C HIS A 18 1.87 10.28 -37.71
N LEU A 19 2.76 11.20 -37.31
CA LEU A 19 4.16 11.21 -37.70
C LEU A 19 5.07 10.34 -36.80
N MET A 20 4.51 9.72 -35.76
CA MET A 20 5.28 8.96 -34.78
C MET A 20 5.10 7.46 -34.96
N ASN A 21 6.23 6.74 -34.97
CA ASN A 21 6.21 5.28 -34.88
C ASN A 21 5.73 4.79 -33.50
N CYS A 22 5.47 3.49 -33.39
CA CYS A 22 4.96 2.90 -32.15
C CYS A 22 5.88 3.13 -30.93
N ALA A 23 7.20 3.11 -31.13
CA ALA A 23 8.18 3.32 -30.08
C ALA A 23 8.14 4.76 -29.54
N GLY A 24 8.03 5.76 -30.42
CA GLY A 24 7.87 7.16 -30.04
C GLY A 24 6.58 7.40 -29.27
N ARG A 25 5.46 6.81 -29.72
CA ARG A 25 4.18 6.90 -29.00
C ARG A 25 4.28 6.27 -27.61
N LEU A 26 4.92 5.10 -27.50
CA LEU A 26 5.18 4.45 -26.21
C LEU A 26 6.00 5.33 -25.26
N ALA A 27 7.04 5.99 -25.76
CA ALA A 27 7.86 6.90 -24.97
C ALA A 27 7.01 8.05 -24.39
N LEU A 28 6.14 8.68 -25.19
CA LEU A 28 5.26 9.75 -24.73
C LEU A 28 4.16 9.28 -23.76
N VAL A 29 3.63 8.06 -23.95
CA VAL A 29 2.70 7.48 -22.96
C VAL A 29 3.38 7.40 -21.58
N LYS A 30 4.64 6.95 -21.54
CA LYS A 30 5.39 6.81 -20.29
C LYS A 30 5.78 8.14 -19.66
N SER A 31 6.36 9.06 -20.44
CA SER A 31 6.96 10.28 -19.91
C SER A 31 5.99 11.44 -19.74
N VAL A 32 4.93 11.51 -20.55
CA VAL A 32 3.98 12.63 -20.54
C VAL A 32 2.62 12.19 -20.01
N LEU A 33 1.94 11.28 -20.72
CA LEU A 33 0.54 10.93 -20.38
C LEU A 33 0.41 10.20 -19.04
N GLY A 34 1.40 9.40 -18.67
CA GLY A 34 1.47 8.72 -17.38
C GLY A 34 1.70 9.66 -16.21
N MET A 35 2.39 10.78 -16.44
CA MET A 35 2.77 11.74 -15.39
C MET A 35 1.66 12.74 -15.05
N ILE A 36 0.83 13.13 -16.02
CA ILE A 36 -0.26 14.12 -15.83
C ILE A 36 -1.18 13.80 -14.62
N PRO A 37 -1.66 12.56 -14.43
CA PRO A 37 -2.55 12.27 -13.30
C PRO A 37 -1.82 12.09 -11.95
N ILE A 38 -0.49 11.99 -11.90
CA ILE A 38 0.25 11.53 -10.71
C ILE A 38 -0.02 12.36 -9.46
N HIS A 39 0.00 13.70 -9.56
CA HIS A 39 -0.25 14.57 -8.41
C HIS A 39 -1.65 14.34 -7.81
N GLN A 40 -2.61 13.97 -8.63
CA GLN A 40 -4.00 13.77 -8.21
C GLN A 40 -4.16 12.36 -7.61
N LEU A 41 -3.51 11.37 -8.21
CA LEU A 41 -3.42 10.01 -7.69
C LEU A 41 -2.73 9.93 -6.33
N LEU A 42 -1.81 10.86 -6.03
CA LEU A 42 -1.15 10.96 -4.73
C LEU A 42 -2.13 11.38 -3.62
N VAL A 43 -3.10 12.25 -3.93
CA VAL A 43 -3.98 12.86 -2.92
C VAL A 43 -5.23 12.03 -2.67
N PHE A 44 -5.84 11.44 -3.70
CA PHE A 44 -7.09 10.69 -3.56
C PHE A 44 -7.19 9.50 -4.49
N ALA A 45 -8.00 8.51 -4.10
CA ALA A 45 -8.34 7.39 -4.97
C ALA A 45 -9.28 7.84 -6.10
N PRO A 46 -8.87 7.76 -7.37
CA PRO A 46 -9.73 8.10 -8.48
C PRO A 46 -10.86 7.06 -8.64
N PRO A 47 -12.09 7.47 -9.02
CA PRO A 47 -13.13 6.52 -9.41
C PRO A 47 -12.68 5.65 -10.57
N GLN A 48 -13.08 4.37 -10.59
CA GLN A 48 -12.72 3.43 -11.65
C GLN A 48 -13.09 3.93 -13.06
N LYS A 49 -14.19 4.69 -13.19
CA LYS A 49 -14.61 5.30 -14.46
C LYS A 49 -13.51 6.21 -15.05
N ILE A 50 -12.85 7.01 -14.21
CA ILE A 50 -11.78 7.92 -14.63
C ILE A 50 -10.53 7.13 -15.03
N LEU A 51 -10.15 6.12 -14.23
CA LEU A 51 -9.03 5.24 -14.57
C LEU A 51 -9.23 4.55 -15.93
N ARG A 52 -10.46 4.10 -16.22
CA ARG A 52 -10.81 3.52 -17.53
C ARG A 52 -10.68 4.54 -18.67
N GLN A 53 -11.05 5.80 -18.44
CA GLN A 53 -10.87 6.87 -19.44
C GLN A 53 -9.40 7.15 -19.73
N PHE A 54 -8.55 7.29 -18.70
CA PHE A 54 -7.11 7.46 -18.91
C PHE A 54 -6.48 6.26 -19.62
N LYS A 55 -6.83 5.04 -19.19
CA LYS A 55 -6.39 3.80 -19.85
C LYS A 55 -6.80 3.79 -21.32
N LYS A 56 -8.03 4.22 -21.65
CA LYS A 56 -8.50 4.33 -23.02
C LYS A 56 -7.65 5.33 -23.81
N ILE A 57 -7.42 6.54 -23.29
CA ILE A 57 -6.58 7.56 -23.94
C ILE A 57 -5.16 7.03 -24.19
N HIS A 58 -4.53 6.40 -23.19
CA HIS A 58 -3.19 5.82 -23.32
C HIS A 58 -3.15 4.72 -24.38
N ARG A 59 -4.17 3.85 -24.41
CA ARG A 59 -4.26 2.73 -25.35
C ARG A 59 -4.52 3.19 -26.78
N ASP A 60 -5.47 4.10 -26.95
CA ASP A 60 -5.83 4.67 -28.24
C ASP A 60 -4.60 5.40 -28.81
N PHE A 61 -3.90 6.18 -27.99
CA PHE A 61 -2.66 6.85 -28.37
C PHE A 61 -1.54 5.88 -28.76
N LEU A 62 -1.31 4.83 -27.98
CA LEU A 62 -0.23 3.88 -28.26
C LEU A 62 -0.40 3.16 -29.61
N TRP A 63 -1.62 2.70 -29.91
CA TRP A 63 -1.87 1.82 -31.04
C TRP A 63 -2.40 2.56 -32.27
N ALA A 64 -3.29 3.53 -32.09
CA ALA A 64 -4.00 4.22 -33.18
C ALA A 64 -3.73 5.74 -33.22
N GLY A 65 -2.87 6.27 -32.35
CA GLY A 65 -2.68 7.72 -32.23
C GLY A 65 -3.94 8.38 -31.69
N ARG A 66 -4.53 9.34 -32.42
CA ARG A 66 -5.80 9.97 -31.97
C ARG A 66 -7.06 9.31 -32.54
N ALA A 67 -6.93 8.29 -33.39
CA ALA A 67 -8.07 7.48 -33.82
C ALA A 67 -8.49 6.52 -32.70
N ALA A 68 -9.78 6.20 -32.62
CA ALA A 68 -10.25 5.21 -31.65
C ALA A 68 -9.58 3.85 -31.97
N ALA A 69 -8.84 3.28 -31.02
CA ALA A 69 -8.27 1.96 -31.23
C ALA A 69 -9.39 0.91 -31.17
N ASN A 70 -9.85 0.49 -32.34
CA ASN A 70 -10.69 -0.70 -32.51
C ASN A 70 -9.89 -1.98 -32.19
N GLY A 71 -10.60 -3.08 -31.91
CA GLY A 71 -9.99 -4.35 -31.48
C GLY A 71 -8.85 -4.86 -32.37
N GLY A 72 -8.90 -4.58 -33.68
CA GLY A 72 -7.86 -4.96 -34.63
C GLY A 72 -6.53 -4.18 -34.54
N HIS A 73 -6.47 -3.07 -33.80
CA HIS A 73 -5.24 -2.27 -33.64
C HIS A 73 -4.42 -2.66 -32.39
N CYS A 74 -5.02 -3.37 -31.44
CA CYS A 74 -4.40 -3.70 -30.16
C CYS A 74 -3.65 -5.04 -30.22
N HIS A 75 -2.40 -5.03 -30.68
CA HIS A 75 -1.60 -6.25 -30.83
C HIS A 75 -1.20 -6.91 -29.50
N VAL A 76 -1.17 -6.15 -28.40
CA VAL A 76 -0.74 -6.65 -27.09
C VAL A 76 -1.78 -6.31 -26.03
N ASN A 77 -2.12 -7.30 -25.19
CA ASN A 77 -2.98 -7.10 -24.04
C ASN A 77 -2.43 -5.97 -23.15
N TRP A 78 -3.27 -4.99 -22.80
CA TRP A 78 -2.85 -3.84 -21.97
C TRP A 78 -2.20 -4.24 -20.64
N ARG A 79 -2.63 -5.35 -20.03
CA ARG A 79 -1.98 -5.87 -18.81
C ARG A 79 -0.51 -6.20 -19.06
N ARG A 80 -0.17 -6.78 -20.21
CA ARG A 80 1.21 -7.08 -20.63
C ARG A 80 1.97 -5.81 -21.04
N VAL A 81 1.29 -4.81 -21.61
CA VAL A 81 1.87 -3.49 -21.88
C VAL A 81 2.30 -2.81 -20.56
N CYS A 82 1.51 -2.96 -19.50
CA CYS A 82 1.82 -2.39 -18.19
C CYS A 82 2.87 -3.18 -17.38
N CYS A 83 3.19 -4.41 -17.77
CA CYS A 83 4.25 -5.17 -17.13
C CYS A 83 5.62 -4.51 -17.36
N PRO A 84 6.52 -4.48 -16.36
CA PRO A 84 7.90 -4.02 -16.51
C PRO A 84 8.66 -4.77 -17.61
N LEU A 85 9.70 -4.13 -18.16
CA LEU A 85 10.57 -4.73 -19.18
C LEU A 85 11.20 -6.07 -18.73
N PRO A 86 11.70 -6.21 -17.48
CA PRO A 86 12.24 -7.50 -17.00
C PRO A 86 11.23 -8.65 -17.00
N LEU A 87 9.93 -8.35 -16.99
CA LEU A 87 8.85 -9.34 -17.03
C LEU A 87 8.26 -9.50 -18.45
N GLY A 88 8.99 -9.06 -19.48
CA GLY A 88 8.58 -9.18 -20.89
C GLY A 88 7.42 -8.27 -21.30
N GLY A 89 7.20 -7.18 -20.56
CA GLY A 89 6.21 -6.15 -20.86
C GLY A 89 6.80 -4.87 -21.45
N GLN A 90 5.94 -3.87 -21.69
CA GLN A 90 6.35 -2.59 -22.29
C GLN A 90 6.62 -1.50 -21.26
N GLY A 91 6.41 -1.72 -19.96
CA GLY A 91 6.73 -0.79 -18.88
C GLY A 91 5.85 0.45 -18.81
N VAL A 92 4.63 0.41 -19.34
CA VAL A 92 3.65 1.50 -19.13
C VAL A 92 3.13 1.43 -17.70
N GLN A 93 2.99 2.58 -17.03
CA GLN A 93 2.47 2.59 -15.66
C GLN A 93 0.98 2.27 -15.64
N ASP A 94 0.58 1.31 -14.81
CA ASP A 94 -0.82 1.10 -14.48
C ASP A 94 -1.25 2.15 -13.45
N LEU A 95 -2.04 3.14 -13.87
CA LEU A 95 -2.45 4.26 -13.03
C LEU A 95 -3.18 3.83 -11.76
N GLN A 96 -3.89 2.69 -11.76
CA GLN A 96 -4.56 2.19 -10.57
C GLN A 96 -3.54 1.72 -9.54
N ARG A 97 -2.56 0.92 -9.97
CA ARG A 97 -1.48 0.44 -9.10
C ARG A 97 -0.54 1.56 -8.68
N THR A 98 -0.25 2.49 -9.58
CA THR A 98 0.55 3.69 -9.28
C THR A 98 -0.15 4.55 -8.23
N GLY A 99 -1.45 4.80 -8.37
CA GLY A 99 -2.21 5.55 -7.35
C GLY A 99 -2.19 4.86 -6.00
N LEU A 100 -2.45 3.56 -5.96
CA LEU A 100 -2.39 2.78 -4.72
C LEU A 100 -1.00 2.85 -4.05
N ALA A 101 0.07 2.66 -4.82
CA ALA A 101 1.45 2.77 -4.33
C ALA A 101 1.84 4.20 -3.93
N LEU A 102 1.27 5.24 -4.52
CA LEU A 102 1.51 6.61 -4.06
C LEU A 102 0.78 6.88 -2.75
N ARG A 103 -0.46 6.40 -2.62
CA ARG A 103 -1.28 6.61 -1.42
C ARG A 103 -0.75 5.86 -0.20
N LEU A 104 -0.25 4.63 -0.39
CA LEU A 104 0.39 3.84 0.68
C LEU A 104 1.62 4.54 1.29
N ARG A 105 2.25 5.48 0.57
CA ARG A 105 3.34 6.32 1.10
C ARG A 105 2.87 7.17 2.28
N TRP A 106 1.63 7.64 2.27
CA TRP A 106 1.10 8.44 3.37
C TRP A 106 0.86 7.61 4.62
N LEU A 107 0.43 6.35 4.49
CA LEU A 107 0.33 5.42 5.62
C LEU A 107 1.70 5.16 6.25
N TRP A 108 2.74 5.07 5.42
CA TRP A 108 4.12 4.97 5.91
C TRP A 108 4.50 6.21 6.72
N PHE A 109 4.32 7.41 6.15
CA PHE A 109 4.68 8.65 6.84
C PHE A 109 3.90 8.88 8.13
N SER A 110 2.61 8.53 8.17
CA SER A 110 1.81 8.62 9.41
C SER A 110 2.29 7.75 10.57
N ARG A 111 3.32 6.92 10.34
CA ARG A 111 3.89 5.99 11.32
C ARG A 111 5.35 6.25 11.63
N THR A 112 6.06 6.90 10.72
CA THR A 112 7.51 7.13 10.86
C THR A 112 7.86 8.58 11.12
N ASP A 113 6.91 9.49 10.88
CA ASP A 113 7.22 10.91 10.82
C ASP A 113 6.07 11.78 11.33
N ASP A 114 6.19 12.20 12.58
CA ASP A 114 5.23 13.06 13.25
C ASP A 114 5.58 14.56 13.13
N THR A 115 6.74 14.88 12.56
CA THR A 115 7.30 16.25 12.59
C THR A 115 6.86 17.13 11.42
N HIS A 116 6.37 16.52 10.34
CA HIS A 116 6.02 17.24 9.14
C HIS A 116 4.59 17.81 9.17
N ALA A 117 4.37 18.89 8.41
CA ALA A 117 3.10 19.62 8.35
C ALA A 117 1.88 18.79 7.88
N TRP A 118 2.11 17.61 7.33
CA TRP A 118 1.06 16.65 6.95
C TRP A 118 0.67 15.67 8.07
N SER A 119 1.34 15.74 9.23
CA SER A 119 0.93 15.04 10.45
C SER A 119 -0.46 15.53 10.85
N GLY A 120 -1.46 14.65 10.78
CA GLY A 120 -2.86 14.98 11.07
C GLY A 120 -3.76 15.26 9.86
N LEU A 121 -3.27 15.13 8.62
CA LEU A 121 -4.17 15.09 7.46
C LEU A 121 -5.10 13.87 7.58
N ASP A 122 -6.43 14.09 7.57
CA ASP A 122 -7.43 13.03 7.55
C ASP A 122 -7.49 12.37 6.16
N LEU A 123 -6.47 11.56 5.87
CA LEU A 123 -6.40 10.79 4.65
C LEU A 123 -7.28 9.54 4.79
N GLN A 124 -8.35 9.53 4.01
CA GLN A 124 -9.32 8.45 4.01
C GLN A 124 -8.79 7.22 3.26
N PHE A 125 -8.22 6.25 3.99
CA PHE A 125 -7.75 4.98 3.42
C PHE A 125 -8.83 3.90 3.46
N SER A 126 -8.98 3.17 2.34
CA SER A 126 -9.88 2.03 2.26
C SER A 126 -9.40 0.86 3.13
N MET A 127 -10.29 -0.09 3.40
CA MET A 127 -9.92 -1.33 4.10
C MET A 127 -8.84 -2.11 3.34
N GLU A 128 -8.93 -2.15 2.01
CA GLU A 128 -7.96 -2.82 1.13
C GLU A 128 -6.56 -2.19 1.23
N GLU A 129 -6.50 -0.86 1.25
CA GLU A 129 -5.25 -0.11 1.41
C GLU A 129 -4.58 -0.40 2.74
N ARG A 130 -5.37 -0.37 3.81
CA ARG A 130 -4.89 -0.71 5.17
C ARG A 130 -4.43 -2.15 5.25
N ALA A 131 -5.15 -3.08 4.63
CA ALA A 131 -4.79 -4.50 4.60
C ALA A 131 -3.49 -4.75 3.84
N ILE A 132 -3.28 -4.13 2.68
CA ILE A 132 -2.03 -4.24 1.91
C ILE A 132 -0.86 -3.66 2.72
N PHE A 133 -1.06 -2.50 3.34
CA PHE A 133 -0.03 -1.88 4.18
C PHE A 133 0.34 -2.77 5.38
N PHE A 134 -0.67 -3.26 6.11
CA PHE A 134 -0.51 -4.17 7.24
C PHE A 134 0.18 -5.48 6.84
N ALA A 135 -0.18 -6.05 5.69
CA ALA A 135 0.48 -7.26 5.18
C ALA A 135 1.97 -7.02 4.85
N SER A 136 2.28 -5.82 4.39
CA SER A 136 3.60 -5.43 3.85
C SER A 136 4.55 -4.82 4.87
N THR A 137 4.10 -4.61 6.10
CA THR A 137 4.88 -4.00 7.17
C THR A 137 4.98 -4.90 8.39
N TYR A 138 6.02 -4.67 9.18
CA TYR A 138 6.14 -5.21 10.53
C TYR A 138 6.93 -4.21 11.38
N MET A 139 6.80 -4.28 12.69
CA MET A 139 7.50 -3.40 13.61
C MET A 139 8.67 -4.15 14.23
N MET A 140 9.85 -3.52 14.20
CA MET A 140 11.02 -3.94 14.95
C MET A 140 10.99 -3.18 16.28
N ILE A 141 10.91 -3.93 17.39
CA ILE A 141 10.81 -3.34 18.72
C ILE A 141 12.16 -2.86 19.19
N GLY A 142 12.19 -1.62 19.69
CA GLY A 142 13.27 -1.04 20.46
C GLY A 142 12.76 -0.73 21.87
N ASP A 143 12.40 0.53 22.12
CA ASP A 143 11.85 1.05 23.38
C ASP A 143 10.39 0.67 23.62
N GLY A 144 9.67 0.21 22.60
CA GLY A 144 8.27 -0.20 22.68
C GLY A 144 7.27 0.93 22.84
N LEU A 145 7.69 2.20 22.73
CA LEU A 145 6.84 3.36 23.01
C LEU A 145 5.90 3.72 21.87
N THR A 146 6.23 3.35 20.63
CA THR A 146 5.41 3.69 19.45
C THR A 146 4.71 2.48 18.85
N ALA A 147 5.28 1.29 19.04
CA ALA A 147 4.71 0.02 18.60
C ALA A 147 3.38 -0.25 19.31
N LYS A 148 2.33 -0.53 18.55
CA LYS A 148 1.01 -0.86 19.11
C LYS A 148 0.96 -2.35 19.44
N PHE A 149 0.87 -2.69 20.72
CA PHE A 149 0.99 -4.06 21.21
C PHE A 149 0.04 -5.04 20.50
N ARG A 150 -1.19 -4.63 20.21
CA ARG A 150 -2.22 -5.53 19.67
C ARG A 150 -2.37 -5.47 18.15
N GLU A 151 -2.16 -4.29 17.57
CA GLU A 151 -2.45 -4.01 16.17
C GLU A 151 -1.22 -4.17 15.29
N ASP A 152 0.00 -3.99 15.81
CA ASP A 152 1.21 -4.05 15.00
C ASP A 152 1.72 -5.48 14.87
N ARG A 153 2.43 -5.74 13.78
CA ARG A 153 3.06 -7.03 13.54
C ARG A 153 4.48 -7.01 14.07
N TRP A 154 4.66 -7.33 15.34
CA TRP A 154 5.96 -7.14 16.01
C TRP A 154 6.51 -8.41 16.66
N ILE A 155 5.68 -9.45 16.80
CA ILE A 155 6.09 -10.76 17.31
C ILE A 155 6.40 -11.66 16.12
N ASP A 156 7.68 -11.83 15.78
CA ASP A 156 8.12 -12.61 14.61
C ASP A 156 7.44 -12.12 13.30
N GLY A 157 7.19 -10.82 13.18
CA GLY A 157 6.47 -10.24 12.04
C GLY A 157 4.97 -10.60 11.99
N ARG A 158 4.36 -10.95 13.13
CA ARG A 158 2.92 -11.21 13.29
C ARG A 158 2.32 -10.34 14.39
N SER A 159 1.02 -10.05 14.24
CA SER A 159 0.24 -9.35 15.26
C SER A 159 -0.42 -10.35 16.22
N ILE A 160 -0.88 -9.88 17.37
CA ILE A 160 -1.59 -10.73 18.34
C ILE A 160 -2.85 -11.35 17.73
N SER A 161 -3.57 -10.59 16.91
CA SER A 161 -4.75 -11.11 16.20
C SER A 161 -4.41 -12.26 15.24
N GLU A 162 -3.18 -12.32 14.73
CA GLU A 162 -2.72 -13.42 13.87
C GLU A 162 -2.21 -14.62 14.67
N ILE A 163 -1.60 -14.45 15.86
CA ILE A 163 -1.09 -15.59 16.65
C ILE A 163 -2.19 -16.18 17.55
N ALA A 164 -2.99 -15.33 18.19
CA ALA A 164 -3.97 -15.67 19.22
C ALA A 164 -5.34 -15.04 18.92
N PRO A 165 -6.03 -15.45 17.83
CA PRO A 165 -7.27 -14.83 17.37
C PRO A 165 -8.44 -14.98 18.36
N LEU A 166 -8.53 -16.10 19.08
CA LEU A 166 -9.61 -16.35 20.04
C LEU A 166 -9.41 -15.48 21.28
N LEU A 167 -8.18 -15.41 21.79
CA LEU A 167 -7.83 -14.54 22.91
C LEU A 167 -8.04 -13.06 22.56
N TYR A 168 -7.66 -12.64 21.36
CA TYR A 168 -7.89 -11.29 20.87
C TYR A 168 -9.39 -10.95 20.75
N ALA A 169 -10.23 -11.95 20.42
CA ALA A 169 -11.69 -11.77 20.36
C ALA A 169 -12.29 -11.44 21.74
N CYS A 170 -11.73 -11.98 22.83
CA CYS A 170 -12.14 -11.69 24.21
C CYS A 170 -11.84 -10.24 24.66
N ILE A 171 -10.98 -9.51 23.93
CA ILE A 171 -10.64 -8.12 24.27
C ILE A 171 -11.73 -7.19 23.73
N PRO A 172 -12.37 -6.35 24.57
CA PRO A 172 -13.37 -5.39 24.13
C PRO A 172 -12.82 -4.47 23.03
N LYS A 173 -13.58 -4.29 21.94
CA LYS A 173 -13.15 -3.49 20.77
C LYS A 173 -12.58 -2.11 21.16
N ARG A 174 -13.20 -1.45 22.14
CA ARG A 174 -12.78 -0.15 22.66
C ARG A 174 -11.39 -0.11 23.29
N ARG A 175 -10.83 -1.26 23.73
CA ARG A 175 -9.51 -1.33 24.39
C ARG A 175 -8.39 -1.82 23.46
N ARG A 176 -8.71 -2.25 22.23
CA ARG A 176 -7.74 -2.88 21.33
C ARG A 176 -6.64 -1.92 20.86
N LYS A 177 -6.90 -0.60 20.78
CA LYS A 177 -5.98 0.39 20.19
C LYS A 177 -5.18 1.23 21.19
N HIS A 178 -5.37 1.04 22.50
CA HIS A 178 -4.92 1.98 23.53
C HIS A 178 -3.63 1.57 24.26
N MET A 179 -2.84 0.64 23.72
CA MET A 179 -1.70 0.09 24.46
C MET A 179 -0.48 -0.05 23.58
N THR A 180 0.63 0.53 24.04
CA THR A 180 1.96 0.39 23.43
C THR A 180 2.62 -0.92 23.88
N VAL A 181 3.72 -1.30 23.22
CA VAL A 181 4.45 -2.52 23.61
C VAL A 181 5.08 -2.37 24.99
N ALA A 182 5.66 -1.21 25.29
CA ALA A 182 6.23 -0.91 26.59
C ALA A 182 5.20 -1.05 27.72
N GLU A 183 4.01 -0.43 27.56
CA GLU A 183 2.91 -0.52 28.52
C GLU A 183 2.37 -1.95 28.65
N GLY A 184 2.31 -2.68 27.53
CA GLY A 184 1.81 -4.05 27.51
C GLY A 184 2.71 -5.01 28.27
N LEU A 185 4.03 -4.87 28.11
CA LEU A 185 5.02 -5.74 28.77
C LEU A 185 5.18 -5.42 30.26
N GLN A 186 5.04 -4.15 30.65
CA GLN A 186 5.15 -3.73 32.04
C GLN A 186 4.10 -4.43 32.92
N ASP A 187 4.56 -5.15 33.95
CA ASP A 187 3.73 -5.85 34.95
C ASP A 187 2.61 -6.71 34.32
N GLN A 188 2.91 -7.36 33.18
CA GLN A 188 1.94 -8.15 32.41
C GLN A 188 0.66 -7.36 32.08
N GLY A 189 0.80 -6.05 31.84
CA GLY A 189 -0.29 -5.11 31.58
C GLY A 189 -1.20 -5.54 30.43
N TRP A 190 -0.64 -6.24 29.45
CA TRP A 190 -1.36 -6.74 28.29
C TRP A 190 -2.52 -7.68 28.61
N ALA A 191 -2.40 -8.45 29.69
CA ALA A 191 -3.38 -9.45 30.12
C ALA A 191 -4.58 -8.82 30.85
N ARG A 192 -4.45 -7.60 31.38
CA ARG A 192 -5.46 -6.95 32.23
C ARG A 192 -6.80 -6.70 31.53
N ASP A 193 -6.78 -6.56 30.21
CA ASP A 193 -7.97 -6.27 29.41
C ASP A 193 -8.73 -7.53 28.93
N ILE A 194 -8.19 -8.71 29.21
CA ILE A 194 -8.79 -9.98 28.80
C ILE A 194 -9.97 -10.27 29.74
N GLN A 195 -11.14 -10.55 29.16
CA GLN A 195 -12.34 -10.85 29.94
C GLN A 195 -12.15 -12.10 30.81
N ARG A 196 -12.76 -12.11 32.00
CA ARG A 196 -12.52 -13.10 33.06
C ARG A 196 -12.94 -14.54 32.74
N ILE A 197 -13.76 -14.77 31.71
CA ILE A 197 -14.20 -16.12 31.36
C ILE A 197 -13.46 -16.54 30.09
N LEU A 198 -12.50 -17.45 30.24
CA LEU A 198 -11.70 -18.02 29.16
C LEU A 198 -12.03 -19.51 29.03
N GLY A 199 -12.28 -19.96 27.81
CA GLY A 199 -12.33 -21.39 27.50
C GLY A 199 -10.93 -21.99 27.39
N VAL A 200 -10.87 -23.31 27.22
CA VAL A 200 -9.60 -24.06 27.17
C VAL A 200 -8.72 -23.61 25.99
N HIS A 201 -9.32 -23.27 24.84
CA HIS A 201 -8.58 -22.81 23.67
C HIS A 201 -7.99 -21.41 23.87
N GLU A 202 -8.72 -20.50 24.52
CA GLU A 202 -8.25 -19.17 24.87
C GLU A 202 -7.11 -19.23 25.88
N ILE A 203 -7.20 -20.12 26.88
CA ILE A 203 -6.11 -20.38 27.85
C ILE A 203 -4.86 -20.89 27.12
N GLY A 204 -5.01 -21.82 26.17
CA GLY A 204 -3.89 -22.29 25.35
C GLY A 204 -3.21 -21.17 24.57
N GLN A 205 -4.00 -20.27 23.96
CA GLN A 205 -3.47 -19.10 23.26
C GLN A 205 -2.82 -18.08 24.20
N TYR A 206 -3.35 -17.92 25.41
CA TYR A 206 -2.77 -17.08 26.46
C TYR A 206 -1.38 -17.58 26.86
N LEU A 207 -1.24 -18.87 27.17
CA LEU A 207 0.04 -19.47 27.56
C LEU A 207 1.07 -19.38 26.43
N MET A 208 0.66 -19.64 25.19
CA MET A 208 1.52 -19.50 24.02
C MET A 208 2.02 -18.06 23.86
N LEU A 209 1.13 -17.08 24.02
CA LEU A 209 1.51 -15.66 23.92
C LEU A 209 2.43 -15.27 25.08
N TRP A 210 2.10 -15.66 26.31
CA TRP A 210 2.93 -15.41 27.49
C TRP A 210 4.35 -15.95 27.32
N GLN A 211 4.50 -17.19 26.86
CA GLN A 211 5.82 -17.80 26.59
C GLN A 211 6.59 -17.07 25.49
N LYS A 212 5.91 -16.54 24.46
CA LYS A 212 6.56 -15.74 23.41
C LYS A 212 7.01 -14.36 23.89
N LEU A 213 6.34 -13.82 24.91
CA LEU A 213 6.65 -12.52 25.49
C LEU A 213 7.67 -12.62 26.63
N GLU A 214 7.79 -13.81 27.23
CA GLU A 214 8.77 -14.10 28.26
C GLU A 214 10.20 -13.93 27.73
N GLY A 215 11.01 -13.13 28.42
CA GLY A 215 12.39 -12.84 28.03
C GLY A 215 12.56 -11.75 26.97
N LEU A 216 11.48 -11.10 26.52
CA LEU A 216 11.61 -9.90 25.68
C LEU A 216 12.13 -8.72 26.50
N THR A 217 13.31 -8.22 26.13
CA THR A 217 13.91 -7.02 26.71
C THR A 217 13.83 -5.86 25.74
N LEU A 218 13.29 -4.74 26.20
CA LEU A 218 13.28 -3.49 25.45
C LEU A 218 14.67 -2.84 25.47
N THR A 219 14.99 -2.09 24.43
CA THR A 219 16.25 -1.34 24.30
C THR A 219 15.99 0.16 24.41
N GLU A 220 17.05 0.97 24.51
CA GLU A 220 16.93 2.44 24.47
C GLU A 220 16.75 3.00 23.05
N GLU A 221 16.93 2.19 22.00
CA GLU A 221 16.68 2.62 20.62
C GLU A 221 15.17 2.74 20.34
N PRO A 222 14.73 3.69 19.50
CA PRO A 222 13.32 3.81 19.13
C PRO A 222 12.86 2.63 18.27
N ASP A 223 11.58 2.25 18.42
CA ASP A 223 10.94 1.29 17.52
C ASP A 223 11.06 1.70 16.04
N ARG A 224 11.15 0.71 15.14
CA ARG A 224 11.27 0.95 13.70
C ARG A 224 10.22 0.19 12.92
N LEU A 225 9.40 0.92 12.17
CA LEU A 225 8.53 0.30 11.16
C LEU A 225 9.37 -0.17 9.99
N ILE A 226 9.20 -1.42 9.57
CA ILE A 226 9.94 -2.03 8.47
C ILE A 226 9.00 -2.37 7.31
N TRP A 227 9.37 -1.92 6.11
CA TRP A 227 8.78 -2.30 4.84
C TRP A 227 9.46 -3.56 4.29
N LYS A 228 8.70 -4.65 4.13
CA LYS A 228 9.24 -5.98 3.79
C LYS A 228 9.90 -6.08 2.42
N TRP A 229 9.59 -5.15 1.51
CA TRP A 229 9.91 -5.28 0.09
C TRP A 229 11.12 -4.44 -0.35
N THR A 230 11.92 -3.96 0.60
CA THR A 230 13.19 -3.28 0.38
C THR A 230 14.23 -3.81 1.36
N SER A 231 15.50 -3.90 0.92
CA SER A 231 16.60 -4.31 1.80
C SER A 231 16.90 -3.31 2.91
N SER A 232 16.64 -2.02 2.66
CA SER A 232 16.76 -0.97 3.67
C SER A 232 15.62 -0.96 4.69
N GLY A 233 14.55 -1.72 4.46
CA GLY A 233 13.33 -1.66 5.27
C GLY A 233 12.53 -0.38 5.10
N VAL A 234 12.90 0.53 4.18
CA VAL A 234 12.21 1.81 3.97
C VAL A 234 11.22 1.71 2.81
N TYR A 235 10.04 2.30 2.98
CA TYR A 235 9.02 2.36 1.94
C TYR A 235 9.46 3.14 0.71
N THR A 236 9.20 2.58 -0.48
CA THR A 236 9.24 3.33 -1.74
C THR A 236 8.00 3.01 -2.58
N ALA A 237 7.49 4.02 -3.30
CA ALA A 237 6.37 3.79 -4.22
C ALA A 237 6.74 2.76 -5.31
N GLN A 238 8.01 2.68 -5.69
CA GLN A 238 8.51 1.70 -6.66
C GLN A 238 8.45 0.27 -6.13
N SER A 239 8.89 0.01 -4.90
CA SER A 239 8.83 -1.34 -4.31
C SER A 239 7.39 -1.77 -4.07
N CYS A 240 6.51 -0.85 -3.64
CA CYS A 240 5.08 -1.11 -3.55
C CYS A 240 4.44 -1.39 -4.91
N TYR A 241 4.76 -0.62 -5.95
CA TYR A 241 4.24 -0.88 -7.29
C TYR A 241 4.65 -2.27 -7.80
N ARG A 242 5.91 -2.68 -7.55
CA ARG A 242 6.38 -4.03 -7.87
C ARG A 242 5.57 -5.09 -7.13
N LEU A 243 5.37 -4.95 -5.83
CA LEU A 243 4.51 -5.86 -5.06
C LEU A 243 3.12 -6.03 -5.68
N LEU A 244 2.47 -4.92 -6.04
CA LEU A 244 1.13 -4.93 -6.63
C LEU A 244 1.06 -5.62 -7.99
N LEU A 245 2.17 -5.71 -8.72
CA LEU A 245 2.26 -6.52 -9.95
C LEU A 245 2.24 -8.02 -9.66
N TRP A 246 2.89 -8.45 -8.57
CA TRP A 246 2.98 -9.86 -8.18
C TRP A 246 1.67 -10.38 -7.59
N LEU A 247 0.98 -9.55 -6.81
CA LEU A 247 -0.20 -10.00 -6.05
C LEU A 247 -1.40 -10.39 -6.91
N ARG A 248 -1.43 -10.10 -8.23
CA ARG A 248 -2.63 -10.25 -9.09
C ARG A 248 -3.93 -9.68 -8.48
N VAL A 249 -3.83 -8.89 -7.42
CA VAL A 249 -4.95 -8.18 -6.81
C VAL A 249 -5.18 -6.94 -7.69
N LEU A 250 -6.43 -6.81 -8.16
CA LEU A 250 -6.96 -5.85 -9.16
C LEU A 250 -6.88 -6.31 -10.64
#